data_AF-A0A0Q7K4J4-F1
#
_entry.id   AF-A0A0Q7K4J4-F1
#
_cell.length_a   1.000
_cell.length_b   1.000
_cell.length_c   1.000
_cell.angle_alpha   90.00
_cell.angle_beta   90.00
_cell.angle_gamma   90.00
#
_symmetry.space_group_name_H-M   'P 1'
#
loop_
_entity.id
_entity.type
_entity.pdbx_description
1 polymer ?
#
loop_
_entity_poly.entity_id
_entity_poly.type
_entity_poly.pdbx_seq_one_letter_code
_entity_poly.pdbx_strand_id
1 'polypeptide(L)'
;MLGAAHELRLPRADLDRIERSFCADEQAWARGLGQVRDVSALFAERKVFRYLPAEVDVRLGSGGVVSDLLRVVGAGLRARAQFTVSTQAPLPPSLEGALEAVGVTVRHESDKEWSIRAASGAVGRVRLIGGSAAELARSTNGRVELAVFDHPATEFGRLELLPFLKEQSVSITAHRFGTPDGLTDAVI
;
A
#
# COMPACT_ATOMS: atom_id res chain seq x y z
N MET A 1 9.86 -12.06 -3.51
CA MET A 1 9.99 -11.50 -2.15
C MET A 1 10.44 -12.53 -1.11
N LEU A 2 9.72 -13.65 -0.89
CA LEU A 2 10.16 -14.67 0.09
C LEU A 2 11.55 -15.27 -0.21
N GLY A 3 11.88 -15.51 -1.48
CA GLY A 3 13.23 -15.96 -1.86
C GLY A 3 14.33 -14.99 -1.42
N ALA A 4 14.16 -13.69 -1.67
CA ALA A 4 15.08 -12.67 -1.18
C ALA A 4 15.15 -12.64 0.37
N ALA A 5 14.01 -12.82 1.05
CA ALA A 5 13.98 -12.88 2.51
C ALA A 5 14.81 -14.04 3.09
N HIS A 6 14.81 -15.22 2.46
CA HIS A 6 15.62 -16.36 2.89
C HIS A 6 17.12 -16.11 2.72
N GLU A 7 17.53 -15.42 1.64
CA GLU A 7 18.94 -15.10 1.40
C GLU A 7 19.50 -14.07 2.39
N LEU A 8 18.62 -13.21 2.94
CA LEU A 8 18.98 -12.20 3.93
C LEU A 8 19.34 -12.75 5.32
N ARG A 9 19.20 -14.07 5.54
CA ARG A 9 19.46 -14.73 6.83
C ARG A 9 18.75 -14.04 8.01
N LEU A 10 17.54 -13.54 7.77
CA LEU A 10 16.72 -12.95 8.82
C LEU A 10 16.43 -13.96 9.94
N PRO A 11 16.22 -13.51 11.19
CA PRO A 11 15.78 -14.38 12.26
C PRO A 11 14.57 -15.21 11.84
N ARG A 12 14.50 -16.47 12.26
CA ARG A 12 13.40 -17.38 11.87
C ARG A 12 12.03 -16.79 12.21
N ALA A 13 11.90 -16.14 13.37
CA ALA A 13 10.68 -15.48 13.79
C ALA A 13 10.22 -14.37 12.81
N ASP A 14 11.16 -13.61 12.22
CA ASP A 14 10.85 -12.58 11.23
C ASP A 14 10.37 -13.19 9.91
N LEU A 15 11.01 -14.29 9.47
CA LEU A 15 10.58 -15.02 8.28
C LEU A 15 9.18 -15.59 8.47
N ASP A 16 8.91 -16.26 9.59
CA ASP A 16 7.60 -16.82 9.89
C ASP A 16 6.53 -15.71 9.99
N ARG A 17 6.88 -14.54 10.54
CA ARG A 17 6.01 -13.35 10.57
C ARG A 17 5.67 -12.85 9.16
N ILE A 18 6.66 -12.75 8.28
CA ILE A 18 6.47 -12.31 6.89
C ILE A 18 5.60 -13.31 6.12
N GLU A 19 5.86 -14.60 6.26
CA GLU A 19 5.06 -15.67 5.62
C GLU A 19 3.59 -15.61 6.04
N ARG A 20 3.31 -15.53 7.35
CA ARG A 20 1.94 -15.39 7.86
C ARG A 20 1.27 -14.12 7.35
N SER A 21 2.03 -13.03 7.28
CA SER A 21 1.52 -11.75 6.77
C SER A 21 1.09 -11.84 5.31
N PHE A 22 1.86 -12.51 4.45
CA PHE A 22 1.50 -12.67 3.04
C PHE A 22 0.25 -13.54 2.87
N CYS A 23 0.11 -14.58 3.70
CA CYS A 23 -1.13 -15.35 3.76
C CYS A 23 -2.33 -14.50 4.22
N ALA A 24 -2.13 -13.63 5.21
CA ALA A 24 -3.18 -12.73 5.71
C ALA A 24 -3.57 -11.67 4.67
N ASP A 25 -2.60 -11.14 3.91
CA ASP A 25 -2.84 -10.22 2.79
C ASP A 25 -3.69 -10.89 1.70
N GLU A 26 -3.36 -12.12 1.31
CA GLU A 26 -4.16 -12.88 0.34
C GLU A 26 -5.59 -13.09 0.84
N GLN A 27 -5.76 -13.49 2.10
CA GLN A 27 -7.09 -13.68 2.69
C GLN A 27 -7.89 -12.38 2.72
N ALA A 28 -7.28 -11.26 3.11
CA ALA A 28 -7.94 -9.96 3.13
C ALA A 28 -8.32 -9.49 1.72
N TRP A 29 -7.46 -9.74 0.73
CA TRP A 29 -7.74 -9.47 -0.67
C TRP A 29 -8.92 -10.30 -1.17
N ALA A 30 -8.82 -11.62 -1.06
CA ALA A 30 -9.82 -12.56 -1.55
C ALA A 30 -11.19 -12.39 -0.90
N ARG A 31 -11.25 -11.96 0.38
CA ARG A 31 -12.50 -11.79 1.13
C ARG A 31 -13.12 -10.41 1.03
N GLY A 32 -12.47 -9.41 0.43
CA GLY A 32 -13.04 -8.07 0.42
C GLY A 32 -12.27 -7.05 -0.39
N LEU A 33 -11.00 -6.79 -0.06
CA LEU A 33 -10.27 -5.66 -0.65
C LEU A 33 -10.05 -5.80 -2.17
N GLY A 34 -10.01 -7.03 -2.67
CA GLY A 34 -9.90 -7.32 -4.10
C GLY A 34 -11.24 -7.50 -4.82
N GLN A 35 -12.37 -7.30 -4.14
CA GLN A 35 -13.70 -7.51 -4.70
C GLN A 35 -14.39 -6.19 -5.04
N VAL A 36 -15.23 -6.24 -6.07
CA VAL A 36 -16.23 -5.21 -6.37
C VAL A 36 -17.53 -5.62 -5.68
N ARG A 37 -18.18 -4.71 -4.95
CA ARG A 37 -19.37 -5.04 -4.15
C ARG A 37 -20.47 -4.01 -4.30
N ASP A 38 -21.69 -4.47 -4.52
CA ASP A 38 -22.90 -3.71 -4.23
C ASP A 38 -23.61 -4.33 -3.03
N VAL A 39 -23.53 -3.66 -1.88
CA VAL A 39 -24.18 -4.13 -0.63
C VAL A 39 -25.58 -3.56 -0.46
N SER A 40 -25.96 -2.56 -1.25
CA SER A 40 -27.29 -1.93 -1.14
C SER A 40 -28.33 -2.69 -1.95
N ALA A 41 -27.92 -3.30 -3.08
CA ALA A 41 -28.75 -4.10 -3.97
C ALA A 41 -30.08 -3.43 -4.32
N LEU A 42 -30.03 -2.12 -4.60
CA LEU A 42 -31.23 -1.36 -4.94
C LEU A 42 -31.62 -1.66 -6.39
N PHE A 43 -32.93 -1.78 -6.61
CA PHE A 43 -33.47 -2.02 -7.94
C PHE A 43 -33.26 -0.86 -8.92
N ALA A 44 -33.33 0.37 -8.41
CA ALA A 44 -33.28 1.60 -9.19
C ALA A 44 -31.86 2.17 -9.37
N GLU A 45 -30.88 1.70 -8.59
CA GLU A 45 -29.51 2.20 -8.60
C GLU A 45 -28.53 1.10 -8.20
N ARG A 46 -27.45 0.95 -8.97
CA ARG A 46 -26.31 0.11 -8.62
C ARG A 46 -25.30 0.95 -7.85
N LYS A 47 -24.96 0.55 -6.64
CA LYS A 47 -24.03 1.25 -5.73
C LYS A 47 -22.79 0.39 -5.53
N VAL A 48 -21.85 0.53 -6.45
CA VAL A 48 -20.65 -0.29 -6.49
C VAL A 48 -19.55 0.33 -5.65
N PHE A 49 -19.02 -0.44 -4.70
CA PHE A 49 -17.86 -0.12 -3.90
C PHE A 49 -16.68 -1.02 -4.27
N ARG A 50 -15.52 -0.42 -4.50
CA ARG A 50 -14.28 -1.13 -4.84
C ARG A 50 -13.05 -0.40 -4.33
N TYR A 51 -11.92 -1.10 -4.32
CA TYR A 51 -10.61 -0.52 -4.04
C TYR A 51 -9.80 -0.43 -5.32
N LEU A 52 -9.22 0.73 -5.59
CA LEU A 52 -8.28 0.96 -6.69
C LEU A 52 -6.84 1.02 -6.15
N PRO A 53 -5.83 0.57 -6.89
CA PRO A 53 -4.44 0.74 -6.51
C PRO A 53 -4.08 2.22 -6.34
N ALA A 54 -3.24 2.52 -5.34
CA ALA A 54 -2.70 3.85 -5.08
C ALA A 54 -1.24 3.95 -5.56
N GLU A 55 -0.81 5.19 -5.82
CA GLU A 55 0.62 5.54 -5.91
C GLU A 55 1.15 5.82 -4.51
N VAL A 56 2.27 5.19 -4.11
CA VAL A 56 2.81 5.27 -2.75
C VAL A 56 4.34 5.42 -2.75
N ASP A 57 4.85 6.29 -1.88
CA ASP A 57 6.27 6.31 -1.52
C ASP A 57 6.46 5.47 -0.25
N VAL A 58 7.19 4.36 -0.33
CA VAL A 58 7.50 3.52 0.85
C VAL A 58 8.84 3.99 1.38
N ARG A 59 8.84 4.61 2.57
CA ARG A 59 10.06 5.13 3.19
C ARG A 59 10.51 4.23 4.33
N LEU A 60 11.68 3.61 4.19
CA LEU A 60 12.44 3.02 5.30
C LEU A 60 13.35 4.09 5.91
N GLY A 61 12.88 4.69 7.00
CA GLY A 61 13.65 5.66 7.78
C GLY A 61 14.75 5.01 8.63
N SER A 62 15.60 5.83 9.24
CA SER A 62 16.74 5.36 10.04
C SER A 62 16.38 4.47 11.24
N GLY A 63 15.17 4.61 11.81
CA GLY A 63 14.68 3.77 12.90
C GLY A 63 13.99 2.48 12.43
N GLY A 64 13.93 2.21 11.12
CA GLY A 64 13.22 1.07 10.55
C GLY A 64 14.10 -0.16 10.36
N VAL A 65 13.47 -1.32 10.18
CA VAL A 65 14.16 -2.59 9.93
C VAL A 65 13.74 -3.22 8.60
N VAL A 66 14.65 -3.96 7.98
CA VAL A 66 14.43 -4.58 6.67
C VAL A 66 13.28 -5.60 6.68
N SER A 67 13.06 -6.30 7.80
CA SER A 67 11.94 -7.25 7.92
C SER A 67 10.57 -6.54 7.83
N ASP A 68 10.45 -5.32 8.36
CA ASP A 68 9.25 -4.48 8.20
C ASP A 68 9.11 -3.96 6.77
N LEU A 69 10.22 -3.59 6.11
CA LEU A 69 10.19 -3.23 4.70
C LEU A 69 9.65 -4.38 3.83
N LEU A 70 10.16 -5.61 4.02
CA LEU A 70 9.69 -6.79 3.29
C LEU A 70 8.20 -7.03 3.49
N ARG A 71 7.74 -6.90 4.73
CA ARG A 71 6.33 -6.99 5.09
C ARG A 71 5.48 -5.99 4.31
N VAL A 72 5.89 -4.72 4.30
CA VAL A 72 5.18 -3.61 3.65
C VAL A 72 5.19 -3.75 2.13
N VAL A 73 6.34 -4.11 1.54
CA VAL A 73 6.47 -4.36 0.10
C VAL A 73 5.54 -5.48 -0.35
N GLY A 74 5.41 -6.55 0.44
CA GLY A 74 4.47 -7.63 0.13
C GLY A 74 3.02 -7.15 0.04
N ALA A 75 2.59 -6.26 0.95
CA ALA A 75 1.27 -5.65 0.88
C ALA A 75 1.11 -4.80 -0.39
N GLY A 76 2.10 -3.95 -0.71
CA GLY A 76 2.08 -3.12 -1.92
C GLY A 76 1.96 -3.94 -3.21
N LEU A 77 2.74 -5.02 -3.32
CA LEU A 77 2.66 -5.95 -4.44
C LEU A 77 1.29 -6.64 -4.50
N ARG A 78 0.77 -7.09 -3.35
CA ARG A 78 -0.55 -7.75 -3.31
C ARG A 78 -1.68 -6.82 -3.72
N ALA A 79 -1.60 -5.56 -3.32
CA ALA A 79 -2.53 -4.49 -3.71
C ALA A 79 -2.39 -4.05 -5.17
N ARG A 80 -1.36 -4.53 -5.89
CA ARG A 80 -1.00 -4.09 -7.25
C ARG A 80 -0.78 -2.59 -7.34
N ALA A 81 -0.30 -2.00 -6.25
CA ALA A 81 0.00 -0.57 -6.17
C ALA A 81 1.23 -0.21 -7.00
N GLN A 82 1.28 1.05 -7.42
CA GLN A 82 2.48 1.64 -7.98
C GLN A 82 3.25 2.26 -6.83
N PHE A 83 4.46 1.82 -6.57
CA PHE A 83 5.23 2.38 -5.46
C PHE A 83 6.71 2.40 -5.72
N THR A 84 7.39 3.29 -5.00
CA THR A 84 8.84 3.35 -4.94
C THR A 84 9.30 3.12 -3.51
N VAL A 85 10.51 2.60 -3.34
CA VAL A 85 11.12 2.38 -2.03
C VAL A 85 12.26 3.37 -1.86
N SER A 86 12.23 4.09 -0.75
CA SER A 86 13.27 5.02 -0.34
C SER A 86 13.90 4.52 0.95
N THR A 87 15.23 4.47 1.01
CA THR A 87 15.97 3.95 2.18
C THR A 87 17.16 4.84 2.53
N GLN A 88 17.48 4.97 3.81
CA GLN A 88 18.70 5.69 4.23
C GLN A 88 19.97 4.87 4.03
N ALA A 89 19.92 3.58 4.38
CA ALA A 89 21.05 2.68 4.28
C ALA A 89 20.86 1.77 3.06
N PRO A 90 21.93 1.47 2.30
CA PRO A 90 21.86 0.54 1.17
C PRO A 90 21.15 -0.76 1.54
N LEU A 91 20.27 -1.22 0.66
CA LEU A 91 19.66 -2.53 0.80
C LEU A 91 20.66 -3.61 0.41
N PRO A 92 20.52 -4.83 0.97
CA PRO A 92 21.32 -5.95 0.50
C PRO A 92 21.06 -6.20 -1.01
N PRO A 93 22.09 -6.49 -1.82
CA PRO A 93 21.95 -6.55 -3.29
C PRO A 93 20.87 -7.49 -3.80
N SER A 94 20.66 -8.64 -3.14
CA SER A 94 19.61 -9.59 -3.51
C SER A 94 18.20 -9.04 -3.30
N LEU A 95 17.99 -8.22 -2.26
CA LEU A 95 16.72 -7.56 -2.01
C LEU A 95 16.48 -6.44 -3.02
N GLU A 96 17.49 -5.60 -3.26
CA GLU A 96 17.40 -4.51 -4.24
C GLU A 96 17.11 -5.05 -5.64
N GLY A 97 17.86 -6.07 -6.09
CA GLY A 97 17.59 -6.74 -7.36
C GLY A 97 16.21 -7.40 -7.43
N ALA A 98 15.72 -7.96 -6.32
CA ALA A 98 14.37 -8.52 -6.26
C ALA A 98 13.26 -7.46 -6.36
N LEU A 99 13.47 -6.25 -5.82
CA LEU A 99 12.57 -5.11 -5.94
C LEU A 99 12.55 -4.58 -7.38
N GLU A 100 13.73 -4.41 -7.98
CA GLU A 100 13.85 -3.96 -9.37
C GLU A 100 13.23 -4.95 -10.36
N ALA A 101 13.40 -6.26 -10.14
CA ALA A 101 12.82 -7.31 -10.97
C ALA A 101 11.28 -7.30 -10.98
N VAL A 102 10.64 -6.73 -9.96
CA VAL A 102 9.18 -6.54 -9.90
C VAL A 102 8.75 -5.10 -10.25
N GLY A 103 9.68 -4.29 -10.78
CA GLY A 103 9.40 -2.94 -11.27
C GLY A 103 9.37 -1.86 -10.20
N VAL A 104 9.87 -2.13 -9.00
CA VAL A 104 9.93 -1.15 -7.90
C VAL A 104 11.25 -0.40 -7.97
N THR A 105 11.19 0.92 -8.18
CA THR A 105 12.37 1.79 -8.10
C THR A 105 12.82 1.94 -6.65
N VAL A 106 14.11 1.66 -6.40
CA VAL A 106 14.76 1.91 -5.10
C VAL A 106 15.55 3.22 -5.17
N ARG A 107 15.44 4.05 -4.14
CA ARG A 107 16.19 5.28 -3.94
C ARG A 107 16.94 5.23 -2.61
N HIS A 108 18.20 5.65 -2.65
CA HIS A 108 19.03 5.80 -1.46
C HIS A 108 19.12 7.29 -1.13
N GLU A 109 18.53 7.68 -0.01
CA GLU A 109 18.46 9.07 0.44
C GLU A 109 18.36 9.09 1.97
N SER A 110 19.09 9.99 2.61
CA SER A 110 19.00 10.23 4.05
C SER A 110 17.60 10.69 4.46
N ASP A 111 17.27 10.57 5.75
CA ASP A 111 15.99 11.07 6.27
C ASP A 111 15.77 12.57 5.96
N LYS A 112 16.86 13.35 5.94
CA LYS A 112 16.83 14.78 5.59
C LYS A 112 16.54 15.00 4.11
N GLU A 113 17.22 14.28 3.21
CA GLU A 113 17.00 14.41 1.76
C GLU A 113 15.58 13.99 1.37
N TRP A 114 15.12 12.87 1.92
CA TRP A 114 13.76 12.39 1.73
C TRP A 114 12.72 13.40 2.22
N SER A 115 12.93 13.96 3.42
CA SER A 115 12.05 14.96 4.00
C SER A 115 11.93 16.22 3.13
N ILE A 116 13.03 16.69 2.53
CA ILE A 116 13.02 17.81 1.57
C ILE A 116 12.19 17.45 0.33
N ARG A 117 12.34 16.22 -0.20
CA ARG A 117 11.55 15.74 -1.34
C ARG A 117 10.07 15.59 -1.01
N ALA A 118 9.73 15.16 0.20
CA ALA A 118 8.34 15.12 0.66
C ALA A 118 7.75 16.54 0.75
N ALA A 119 8.51 17.50 1.29
CA ALA A 119 8.08 18.89 1.43
C ALA A 119 7.85 19.60 0.08
N SER A 120 8.59 19.23 -0.97
CA SER A 120 8.41 19.79 -2.32
C SER A 120 7.08 19.43 -2.98
N GLY A 121 6.36 18.42 -2.47
CA GLY A 121 5.09 17.94 -3.01
C GLY A 121 5.21 16.82 -4.03
N ALA A 122 6.42 16.29 -4.23
CA ALA A 122 6.64 15.11 -5.06
C ALA A 122 6.03 13.82 -4.46
N VAL A 123 5.63 13.85 -3.19
CA VAL A 123 5.02 12.71 -2.48
C VAL A 123 3.59 13.10 -2.07
N GLY A 124 2.59 12.41 -2.61
CA GLY A 124 1.18 12.57 -2.19
C GLY A 124 0.75 11.56 -1.12
N ARG A 125 1.44 10.42 -1.04
CA ARG A 125 1.14 9.37 -0.08
C ARG A 125 2.41 8.64 0.33
N VAL A 126 2.64 8.49 1.64
CA VAL A 126 3.78 7.76 2.18
C VAL A 126 3.35 6.64 3.10
N ARG A 127 3.97 5.47 2.93
CA ARG A 127 4.03 4.43 3.95
C ARG A 127 5.39 4.54 4.67
N LEU A 128 5.37 5.07 5.89
CA LEU A 128 6.56 5.42 6.66
C LEU A 128 6.92 4.30 7.65
N ILE A 129 8.13 3.76 7.55
CA ILE A 129 8.65 2.68 8.39
C ILE A 129 9.79 3.23 9.22
N GLY A 130 9.64 3.19 10.55
CA GLY A 130 10.70 3.61 11.48
C GLY A 130 11.07 5.10 11.40
N GLY A 131 10.12 5.95 11.01
CA GLY A 131 10.22 7.41 11.07
C GLY A 131 9.10 8.00 11.95
N SER A 132 9.07 9.33 12.07
CA SER A 132 8.09 10.04 12.89
C SER A 132 7.15 10.88 12.02
N ALA A 133 5.84 10.58 12.06
CA ALA A 133 4.84 11.42 11.38
C ALA A 133 4.82 12.85 11.91
N ALA A 134 5.12 13.06 13.20
CA ALA A 134 5.20 14.40 13.79
C ALA A 134 6.37 15.20 13.22
N GLU A 135 7.53 14.58 13.00
CA GLU A 135 8.67 15.22 12.35
C GLU A 135 8.40 15.50 10.89
N LEU A 136 7.80 14.54 10.19
CA LEU A 136 7.40 14.71 8.80
C LEU A 136 6.41 15.87 8.65
N ALA A 137 5.37 15.93 9.48
CA ALA A 137 4.40 17.01 9.49
C ALA A 137 5.05 18.39 9.73
N ARG A 138 6.04 18.49 10.63
CA ARG A 138 6.80 19.73 10.81
C ARG A 138 7.60 20.10 9.55
N SER A 139 8.28 19.13 8.95
CA SER A 139 9.11 19.36 7.76
C SER A 139 8.30 19.74 6.51
N THR A 140 7.06 19.27 6.41
CA THR A 140 6.16 19.56 5.30
C THR A 140 5.23 20.73 5.63
N ASN A 141 5.42 21.41 6.76
CA ASN A 141 4.52 22.46 7.26
C ASN A 141 3.03 22.03 7.29
N GLY A 142 2.78 20.77 7.66
CA GLY A 142 1.44 20.22 7.83
C GLY A 142 0.63 20.11 6.54
N ARG A 143 1.30 19.95 5.39
CA ARG A 143 0.62 19.86 4.08
C ARG A 143 -0.48 18.81 4.05
N VAL A 144 -1.67 19.25 3.68
CA VAL A 144 -2.89 18.42 3.67
C VAL A 144 -2.94 17.45 2.47
N GLU A 145 -2.13 17.68 1.44
CA GLU A 145 -2.08 16.80 0.27
C GLU A 145 -1.22 15.54 0.50
N LEU A 146 -0.45 15.49 1.60
CA LEU A 146 0.40 14.34 1.94
C LEU A 146 -0.32 13.43 2.94
N ALA A 147 -0.77 12.27 2.47
CA ALA A 147 -1.26 11.21 3.35
C ALA A 147 -0.09 10.44 3.98
N VAL A 148 -0.02 10.41 5.31
CA VAL A 148 1.05 9.72 6.06
C VAL A 148 0.50 8.48 6.75
N PHE A 149 1.06 7.31 6.43
CA PHE A 149 0.78 6.03 7.08
C PHE A 149 2.01 5.56 7.86
N ASP A 150 2.08 5.87 9.15
CA ASP A 150 3.22 5.62 10.04
C ASP A 150 2.98 4.52 11.08
N HIS A 151 1.85 3.83 11.00
CA HIS A 151 1.56 2.73 11.92
C HIS A 151 2.65 1.64 11.86
N PRO A 152 2.89 0.91 12.97
CA PRO A 152 3.79 -0.25 12.94
C PRO A 152 3.39 -1.23 11.84
N ALA A 153 4.38 -1.85 11.19
CA ALA A 153 4.12 -2.90 10.21
C ALA A 153 3.41 -4.08 10.90
N THR A 154 2.27 -4.49 10.39
CA THR A 154 1.37 -5.44 11.06
C THR A 154 1.10 -6.69 10.22
N GLU A 155 1.03 -7.86 10.86
CA GLU A 155 0.60 -9.11 10.21
C GLU A 155 -0.87 -9.05 9.76
N PHE A 156 -1.64 -8.08 10.24
CA PHE A 156 -3.05 -7.94 9.90
C PHE A 156 -3.22 -7.32 8.51
N GLY A 157 -3.29 -8.20 7.50
CA GLY A 157 -3.27 -7.79 6.09
C GLY A 157 -4.35 -6.81 5.67
N ARG A 158 -5.53 -6.85 6.29
CA ARG A 158 -6.57 -5.86 5.99
C ARG A 158 -6.12 -4.43 6.26
N LEU A 159 -5.34 -4.19 7.32
CA LEU A 159 -4.83 -2.84 7.62
C LEU A 159 -3.62 -2.50 6.74
N GLU A 160 -2.66 -3.41 6.59
CA GLU A 160 -1.43 -3.11 5.86
C GLU A 160 -1.64 -2.90 4.34
N LEU A 161 -2.75 -3.41 3.78
CA LEU A 161 -3.13 -3.16 2.39
C LEU A 161 -3.72 -1.76 2.15
N LEU A 162 -4.32 -1.10 3.15
CA LEU A 162 -5.02 0.19 2.97
C LEU A 162 -4.14 1.35 2.49
N PRO A 163 -2.88 1.51 2.95
CA PRO A 163 -1.98 2.51 2.40
C PRO A 163 -1.85 2.42 0.89
N PHE A 164 -1.96 1.22 0.32
CA PHE A 164 -1.78 0.95 -1.10
C PHE A 164 -3.07 1.01 -1.92
N LEU A 165 -4.20 1.39 -1.30
CA LEU A 165 -5.51 1.42 -1.93
C LEU A 165 -6.20 2.77 -1.78
N LYS A 166 -7.06 3.07 -2.76
CA LYS A 166 -8.03 4.17 -2.76
C LYS A 166 -9.42 3.57 -2.83
N GLU A 167 -10.26 3.92 -1.87
CA GLU A 167 -11.66 3.53 -1.89
C GLU A 167 -12.38 4.30 -3.01
N GLN A 168 -13.28 3.62 -3.71
CA GLN A 168 -14.12 4.23 -4.74
C GLN A 168 -15.55 3.70 -4.61
N SER A 169 -16.49 4.64 -4.60
CA SER A 169 -17.91 4.37 -4.79
C SER A 169 -18.32 4.86 -6.19
N VAL A 170 -19.09 4.04 -6.91
CA VAL A 170 -19.68 4.35 -8.21
C VAL A 170 -21.18 4.10 -8.11
N SER A 171 -21.96 5.18 -8.19
CA SER A 171 -23.42 5.11 -8.26
C SER A 171 -23.88 5.19 -9.71
N ILE A 172 -24.70 4.24 -10.13
CA ILE A 172 -25.20 4.14 -11.49
C ILE A 172 -26.71 3.96 -11.46
N THR A 173 -27.45 4.87 -12.08
CA THR A 173 -28.89 4.71 -12.28
C THR A 173 -29.17 3.44 -13.08
N ALA A 174 -30.03 2.57 -12.54
CA ALA A 174 -30.40 1.27 -13.10
C ALA A 174 -31.80 1.28 -13.74
N HIS A 175 -32.26 2.46 -14.16
CA HIS A 175 -33.56 2.65 -14.79
C HIS A 175 -33.51 3.74 -15.84
N ARG A 176 -34.45 3.70 -16.78
CA ARG A 176 -34.75 4.77 -17.71
C ARG A 176 -36.18 5.25 -17.46
N PHE A 177 -36.32 6.47 -16.95
CA PHE A 177 -37.62 7.05 -16.57
C PHE A 177 -38.46 6.14 -15.64
N GLY A 178 -37.82 5.50 -14.66
CA GLY A 178 -38.47 4.58 -13.71
C GLY A 178 -38.67 3.15 -14.22
N THR A 179 -38.43 2.88 -15.50
CA THR A 179 -38.42 1.51 -16.05
C THR A 179 -37.02 0.90 -15.86
N PRO A 180 -36.90 -0.29 -15.26
CA PRO A 180 -35.60 -0.94 -15.02
C PRO A 180 -34.80 -1.11 -16.29
N ASP A 181 -33.48 -0.96 -16.18
CA ASP A 181 -32.54 -1.11 -17.28
C ASP A 181 -31.34 -1.99 -16.84
N GLY A 182 -31.08 -3.04 -17.64
CA GLY A 182 -30.04 -4.03 -17.42
C GLY A 182 -28.66 -3.64 -17.95
N LEU A 183 -28.50 -2.46 -18.58
CA LEU A 183 -27.25 -2.03 -19.21
C LEU A 183 -26.01 -2.13 -18.30
N THR A 184 -26.19 -2.01 -16.98
CA THR A 184 -25.08 -2.04 -16.02
C THR A 184 -25.03 -3.28 -15.12
N ASP A 185 -25.71 -4.37 -15.51
CA ASP A 185 -25.65 -5.66 -14.79
C ASP A 185 -24.23 -6.26 -14.69
N ALA A 186 -23.40 -6.03 -15.71
CA ALA A 186 -22.04 -6.58 -15.78
C ALA A 186 -20.98 -5.75 -15.03
N VAL A 187 -21.37 -4.70 -14.29
CA VAL A 187 -20.42 -3.80 -13.59
C VAL A 187 -19.98 -4.35 -12.22
N ILE A 188 -20.53 -5.49 -11.79
CA ILE A 188 -20.22 -6.18 -10.52
C ILE A 188 -19.32 -7.38 -10.79
#